data_AF-A0A9P9EPW8-F1
#
_entry.id   AF-A0A9P9EPW8-F1
#
_cell.length_a   1.000
_cell.length_b   1.000
_cell.length_c   1.000
_cell.angle_alpha   90.00
_cell.angle_beta   90.00
_cell.angle_gamma   90.00
#
_symmetry.space_group_name_H-M   'P 1'
#
loop_
_entity.id
_entity.type
_entity.pdbx_description
1 polymer ?
#
loop_
_entity_poly.entity_id
_entity_poly.type
_entity_poly.pdbx_seq_one_letter_code
_entity_poly.pdbx_strand_id
1 'polypeptide(L)'
;MSTLTKKEVRTDAAPALKPFYSQGVVGNIVYVSGSLEMDPNTSKIVEGTIADRITQILKNISNILEAAGISLANLVRVNIFIIDMKNFNAMNEAYIRAVHEGVKAVRTCVAVNQPPLDTDVEIEAIAHFPSSHLWWLIEIDTLNIKQRKY
;
A
#
# COMPACT_ATOMS: atom_id res chain seq x y z
N MET A 1 -3.61 1.18 -29.60
CA MET A 1 -3.58 0.57 -28.25
C MET A 1 -3.16 1.66 -27.29
N SER A 2 -3.94 2.00 -26.26
CA SER A 2 -3.45 2.93 -25.22
C SER A 2 -2.31 2.24 -24.49
N THR A 3 -1.17 2.92 -24.43
CA THR A 3 -0.01 2.46 -23.68
C THR A 3 -0.35 2.60 -22.19
N LEU A 4 -0.36 1.48 -21.45
CA LEU A 4 -0.42 1.51 -19.98
C LEU A 4 0.80 2.30 -19.48
N THR A 5 0.59 3.58 -19.18
CA THR A 5 1.66 4.50 -18.84
C THR A 5 1.89 4.45 -17.34
N LYS A 6 3.16 4.32 -16.94
CA LYS A 6 3.57 4.39 -15.53
C LYS A 6 3.03 5.69 -14.91
N LYS A 7 2.24 5.58 -13.84
CA LYS A 7 1.62 6.71 -13.16
C LYS A 7 1.88 6.64 -11.65
N GLU A 8 2.23 7.78 -11.06
CA GLU A 8 2.35 7.90 -9.60
C GLU A 8 0.96 7.85 -8.93
N VAL A 9 0.90 7.15 -7.80
CA VAL A 9 -0.23 7.20 -6.87
C VAL A 9 0.12 8.17 -5.75
N ARG A 10 -0.76 9.13 -5.51
CA ARG A 10 -0.60 10.15 -4.47
C ARG A 10 -1.91 10.37 -3.73
N THR A 11 -1.83 10.42 -2.40
CA THR A 11 -2.94 10.75 -1.51
C THR A 11 -2.43 11.47 -0.26
N ASP A 12 -3.20 12.43 0.22
CA ASP A 12 -2.92 13.11 1.51
C ASP A 12 -3.45 12.30 2.71
N ALA A 13 -4.20 11.21 2.45
CA ALA A 13 -4.68 10.30 3.48
C ALA A 13 -3.63 9.26 3.92
N ALA A 14 -2.43 9.27 3.34
CA ALA A 14 -1.30 8.42 3.72
C ALA A 14 -0.06 9.28 4.01
N PRO A 15 0.94 8.76 4.75
CA PRO A 15 2.14 9.50 5.11
C PRO A 15 2.80 10.18 3.91
N ALA A 16 3.26 11.41 4.13
CA ALA A 16 3.76 12.27 3.07
C ALA A 16 4.94 11.64 2.31
N LEU A 17 4.94 11.88 1.00
CA LEU A 17 6.01 11.51 0.08
C LEU A 17 7.38 12.05 0.52
N LYS A 18 8.41 11.22 0.42
CA LYS A 18 9.81 11.65 0.50
C LYS A 18 10.34 11.87 -0.93
N PRO A 19 11.37 12.71 -1.15
CA PRO A 19 11.79 13.08 -2.51
C PRO A 19 12.38 11.94 -3.35
N PHE A 20 12.62 10.75 -2.77
CA PHE A 20 13.30 9.64 -3.41
C PHE A 20 12.40 8.43 -3.74
N TYR A 21 11.10 8.47 -3.41
CA TYR A 21 10.13 7.44 -3.81
C TYR A 21 8.68 7.96 -3.88
N SER A 22 7.83 7.27 -4.63
CA SER A 22 6.38 7.49 -4.68
C SER A 22 5.65 6.62 -3.64
N GLN A 23 4.51 7.06 -3.10
CA GLN A 23 3.67 6.24 -2.20
C GLN A 23 3.26 4.93 -2.89
N GLY A 24 2.89 5.04 -4.17
CA GLY A 24 2.73 3.89 -5.05
C GLY A 24 2.91 4.25 -6.51
N VAL A 25 3.01 3.23 -7.35
CA VAL A 25 3.11 3.37 -8.81
C VAL A 25 2.13 2.40 -9.46
N VAL A 26 1.32 2.93 -10.37
CA VAL A 26 0.48 2.16 -11.29
C VAL A 26 1.25 1.89 -12.57
N GLY A 27 1.34 0.62 -12.93
CA GLY A 27 1.61 0.14 -14.30
C GLY A 27 0.51 -0.83 -14.71
N ASN A 28 0.89 -2.08 -15.05
CA ASN A 28 -0.08 -3.18 -15.21
C ASN A 28 -0.57 -3.73 -13.86
N ILE A 29 0.18 -3.41 -12.80
CA ILE A 29 -0.04 -3.78 -11.41
C ILE A 29 0.25 -2.54 -10.56
N VAL A 30 -0.21 -2.52 -9.32
CA VAL A 30 0.06 -1.45 -8.36
C VAL A 30 1.15 -1.91 -7.41
N TYR A 31 2.23 -1.14 -7.36
CA TYR A 31 3.28 -1.28 -6.36
C TYR A 31 3.07 -0.22 -5.29
N VAL A 32 3.09 -0.61 -4.03
CA VAL A 32 3.04 0.28 -2.86
C VAL A 32 4.40 0.24 -2.18
N SER A 33 4.98 1.41 -1.92
CA SER A 33 6.25 1.51 -1.20
C SER A 33 6.12 0.98 0.23
N GLY A 34 7.27 0.70 0.84
CA GLY A 34 7.40 0.45 2.27
C GLY A 34 6.60 1.46 3.09
N SER A 35 5.59 0.94 3.79
CA SER A 35 4.63 1.71 4.56
C SER A 35 4.89 1.51 6.04
N LEU A 36 4.96 2.64 6.74
CA LEU A 36 5.16 2.74 8.18
C LEU A 36 3.86 3.13 8.88
N GLU A 37 3.81 2.92 10.18
CA GLU A 37 2.70 3.17 11.10
C GLU A 37 2.52 4.67 11.43
N MET A 38 2.84 5.54 10.48
CA MET A 38 2.73 6.97 10.65
C MET A 38 1.28 7.44 10.46
N ASP A 39 0.79 8.28 11.36
CA ASP A 39 -0.49 8.96 11.19
C ASP A 39 -0.32 10.11 10.18
N PRO A 40 -1.08 10.10 9.06
CA PRO A 40 -0.96 11.13 8.02
C PRO A 40 -1.28 12.54 8.51
N ASN A 41 -2.10 12.69 9.55
CA ASN A 41 -2.50 14.01 10.06
C ASN A 41 -1.42 14.65 10.93
N THR A 42 -0.71 13.83 11.70
CA THR A 42 0.31 14.29 12.66
C THR A 42 1.73 14.09 12.17
N SER A 43 1.93 13.27 11.13
CA SER A 43 3.25 12.84 10.64
C SER A 43 4.12 12.19 11.71
N LYS A 44 3.50 11.54 12.71
CA LYS A 44 4.18 10.81 13.79
C LYS A 44 3.87 9.32 13.73
N ILE A 45 4.81 8.51 14.19
CA ILE A 45 4.60 7.08 14.46
C ILE A 45 3.52 6.95 15.53
N VAL A 46 2.55 6.06 15.32
CA VAL A 46 1.53 5.80 16.34
C VAL A 46 2.13 5.03 17.52
N GLU A 47 1.72 5.42 18.72
CA GLU A 47 2.06 4.72 19.94
C GLU A 47 1.23 3.43 20.09
N GLY A 48 1.68 2.53 20.96
CA GLY A 48 0.95 1.31 21.30
C GLY A 48 1.69 0.03 20.91
N THR A 49 0.89 -1.03 20.74
CA THR A 49 1.36 -2.38 20.45
C THR A 49 1.69 -2.57 18.97
N ILE A 50 2.39 -3.66 18.63
CA ILE A 50 2.59 -4.05 17.22
C ILE A 50 1.26 -4.16 16.46
N ALA A 51 0.17 -4.56 17.12
CA ALA A 51 -1.14 -4.66 16.48
C ALA A 51 -1.70 -3.30 16.07
N ASP A 52 -1.49 -2.25 16.89
CA ASP A 52 -1.90 -0.89 16.60
C ASP A 52 -1.11 -0.34 15.40
N ARG A 53 0.20 -0.62 15.38
CA ARG A 53 1.10 -0.22 14.29
C ARG A 53 0.74 -0.89 12.96
N ILE A 54 0.50 -2.20 12.97
CA ILE A 54 0.04 -2.95 11.79
C ILE A 54 -1.29 -2.41 11.28
N THR A 55 -2.21 -2.07 12.18
CA THR A 55 -3.52 -1.49 11.81
C THR A 55 -3.33 -0.15 11.09
N GLN A 56 -2.44 0.71 11.60
CA GLN A 56 -2.13 1.98 10.95
C GLN A 56 -1.42 1.79 9.60
N ILE A 57 -0.47 0.85 9.50
CA ILE A 57 0.22 0.52 8.24
C ILE A 57 -0.78 0.06 7.18
N LEU A 58 -1.68 -0.87 7.52
CA LEU A 58 -2.66 -1.39 6.57
C LEU A 58 -3.70 -0.34 6.18
N LYS A 59 -4.04 0.59 7.09
CA LYS A 59 -4.84 1.77 6.75
C LYS A 59 -4.12 2.68 5.75
N ASN A 60 -2.83 2.95 5.96
CA ASN A 60 -2.03 3.74 5.02
C ASN A 60 -1.96 3.08 3.64
N ILE A 61 -1.73 1.76 3.58
CA ILE A 61 -1.75 0.98 2.34
C ILE A 61 -3.13 1.04 1.69
N SER A 62 -4.23 0.89 2.45
CA SER A 62 -5.60 1.00 1.93
C SER A 62 -5.81 2.35 1.25
N ASN A 63 -5.42 3.45 1.91
CA ASN A 63 -5.58 4.81 1.37
C ASN A 63 -4.81 5.00 0.06
N ILE A 64 -3.61 4.40 -0.07
CA ILE A 64 -2.82 4.42 -1.32
C ILE A 64 -3.53 3.60 -2.40
N LEU A 65 -3.99 2.38 -2.08
CA LEU A 65 -4.71 1.53 -3.04
C LEU A 65 -6.03 2.17 -3.51
N GLU A 66 -6.76 2.82 -2.61
CA GLU A 66 -8.00 3.55 -2.92
C GLU A 66 -7.74 4.73 -3.86
N ALA A 67 -6.63 5.45 -3.68
CA ALA A 67 -6.19 6.49 -4.61
C ALA A 67 -5.82 5.93 -6.00
N ALA A 68 -5.50 4.64 -6.09
CA ALA A 68 -5.34 3.91 -7.34
C ALA A 68 -6.64 3.27 -7.87
N GLY A 69 -7.77 3.41 -7.16
CA GLY A 69 -9.08 2.85 -7.53
C GLY A 69 -9.30 1.40 -7.11
N ILE A 70 -8.45 0.83 -6.26
CA ILE A 70 -8.53 -0.55 -5.79
C ILE A 70 -8.50 -0.62 -4.26
N SER A 71 -8.52 -1.82 -3.68
CA SER A 71 -8.60 -2.02 -2.23
C SER A 71 -7.59 -3.06 -1.74
N LEU A 72 -7.52 -3.26 -0.42
CA LEU A 72 -6.73 -4.35 0.18
C LEU A 72 -7.13 -5.75 -0.32
N ALA A 73 -8.36 -5.95 -0.81
CA ALA A 73 -8.79 -7.22 -1.40
C ALA A 73 -8.06 -7.55 -2.71
N ASN A 74 -7.38 -6.57 -3.29
CA ASN A 74 -6.62 -6.72 -4.54
C ASN A 74 -5.15 -7.05 -4.32
N LEU A 75 -4.71 -7.22 -3.07
CA LEU A 75 -3.33 -7.58 -2.76
C LEU A 75 -2.98 -8.97 -3.31
N VAL A 76 -1.85 -9.06 -4.01
CA VAL A 76 -1.28 -10.32 -4.49
C VAL A 76 -0.02 -10.73 -3.75
N ARG A 77 0.75 -9.75 -3.24
CA ARG A 77 1.96 -9.98 -2.45
C ARG A 77 2.09 -8.95 -1.34
N VAL A 78 2.53 -9.43 -0.18
CA VAL A 78 2.92 -8.57 0.95
C VAL A 78 4.27 -9.05 1.49
N ASN A 79 5.20 -8.13 1.71
CA ASN A 79 6.42 -8.40 2.48
C ASN A 79 6.34 -7.63 3.80
N ILE A 80 6.60 -8.33 4.90
CA ILE A 80 6.54 -7.79 6.26
C ILE A 80 7.91 -7.89 6.89
N PHE A 81 8.40 -6.77 7.40
CA PHE A 81 9.67 -6.67 8.09
C PHE A 81 9.39 -6.29 9.54
N ILE A 82 9.82 -7.11 10.49
CA ILE A 82 9.72 -6.84 11.94
C ILE A 82 11.11 -6.89 12.56
N ILE A 83 11.34 -6.25 13.71
CA ILE A 83 12.65 -6.35 14.40
C ILE A 83 12.72 -7.51 15.41
N ASP A 84 11.57 -7.96 15.95
CA ASP A 84 11.50 -9.04 16.95
C ASP A 84 10.43 -10.08 16.57
N MET A 85 10.85 -11.33 16.37
CA MET A 85 9.95 -12.45 16.06
C MET A 85 8.97 -12.80 17.19
N LYS A 86 9.18 -12.31 18.42
CA LYS A 86 8.17 -12.42 19.49
C LYS A 86 6.86 -11.74 19.11
N ASN A 87 6.91 -10.72 18.24
CA ASN A 87 5.73 -10.01 17.75
C ASN A 87 5.01 -10.73 16.61
N PHE A 88 5.53 -11.85 16.09
CA PHE A 88 5.02 -12.51 14.90
C PHE A 88 3.52 -12.87 15.00
N ASN A 89 3.09 -13.44 16.12
CA ASN A 89 1.69 -13.85 16.31
C ASN A 89 0.74 -12.64 16.42
N ALA A 90 1.06 -11.67 17.27
CA ALA A 90 0.25 -10.47 17.44
C ALA A 90 0.14 -9.65 16.14
N MET A 91 1.24 -9.57 15.37
CA MET A 91 1.24 -8.98 14.03
C MET A 91 0.29 -9.72 13.09
N ASN A 92 0.34 -11.06 13.06
CA ASN A 92 -0.51 -11.88 12.20
C ASN A 92 -2.00 -11.69 12.50
N GLU A 93 -2.37 -11.62 13.78
CA GLU A 93 -3.74 -11.38 14.21
C GLU A 93 -4.25 -10.01 13.74
N ALA A 94 -3.43 -8.97 13.90
CA ALA A 94 -3.77 -7.63 13.39
C ALA A 94 -3.89 -7.62 11.87
N TYR A 95 -2.97 -8.27 11.16
CA TYR A 95 -3.00 -8.38 9.70
C TYR A 95 -4.29 -9.04 9.21
N ILE A 96 -4.65 -10.21 9.75
CA ILE A 96 -5.83 -10.98 9.32
C ILE A 96 -7.14 -10.22 9.56
N ARG A 97 -7.21 -9.35 10.57
CA ARG A 97 -8.40 -8.52 10.81
C ARG A 97 -8.63 -7.47 9.72
N ALA A 98 -7.57 -6.99 9.06
CA ALA A 98 -7.66 -5.94 8.05
C ALA A 98 -7.82 -6.50 6.62
N VAL A 99 -7.14 -7.60 6.30
CA VAL A 99 -7.21 -8.21 4.95
C VAL A 99 -8.31 -9.27 4.92
N HIS A 100 -9.36 -9.00 4.14
CA HIS A 100 -10.60 -9.76 4.08
C HIS A 100 -10.46 -11.18 3.50
N GLU A 101 -11.53 -11.96 3.64
CA GLU A 101 -11.65 -13.34 3.18
C GLU A 101 -11.59 -13.48 1.65
N GLY A 102 -11.02 -14.60 1.18
CA GLY A 102 -10.80 -14.88 -0.24
C GLY A 102 -9.41 -15.46 -0.52
N VAL A 103 -8.92 -15.32 -1.75
CA VAL A 103 -7.54 -15.68 -2.10
C VAL A 103 -6.61 -14.68 -1.41
N LYS A 104 -5.84 -15.16 -0.44
CA LYS A 104 -4.90 -14.32 0.31
C LYS A 104 -3.67 -14.02 -0.54
N ALA A 105 -3.12 -12.82 -0.38
CA ALA A 105 -1.82 -12.47 -0.94
C ALA A 105 -0.74 -13.46 -0.48
N VAL A 106 0.19 -13.79 -1.37
CA VAL A 106 1.41 -14.51 -0.94
C VAL A 106 2.21 -13.61 -0.02
N ARG A 107 2.89 -14.20 0.97
CA ARG A 107 3.54 -13.41 2.02
C ARG A 107 4.95 -13.89 2.33
N THR A 108 5.84 -12.94 2.57
CA THR A 108 7.13 -13.18 3.23
C THR A 108 7.21 -12.31 4.48
N CYS A 109 7.62 -12.89 5.60
CA CYS A 109 7.86 -12.18 6.85
C CYS A 109 9.24 -12.55 7.38
N VAL A 110 10.07 -11.56 7.66
CA VAL A 110 11.44 -11.76 8.16
C VAL A 110 11.74 -10.80 9.29
N ALA A 111 12.69 -11.19 10.14
CA ALA A 111 13.27 -10.30 11.12
C ALA A 111 14.40 -9.51 10.46
N VAL A 112 14.36 -8.18 10.56
CA VAL A 112 15.39 -7.27 10.04
C VAL A 112 16.08 -6.55 11.19
N ASN A 113 17.24 -5.96 10.92
CA ASN A 113 17.96 -5.21 11.94
C ASN A 113 17.20 -3.95 12.37
N GLN A 114 16.76 -3.12 11.42
CA GLN A 114 16.11 -1.84 11.69
C GLN A 114 15.48 -1.25 10.42
N PRO A 115 14.16 -1.02 10.36
CA PRO A 115 13.53 -0.17 9.35
C PRO A 115 13.80 1.33 9.58
N PRO A 116 13.52 2.22 8.61
CA PRO A 116 13.72 3.67 8.74
C PRO A 116 12.94 4.26 9.94
N LEU A 117 13.41 5.42 10.46
CA LEU A 117 12.78 6.13 11.57
C LEU A 117 12.71 5.35 12.90
N ASP A 118 13.58 4.37 13.08
CA ASP A 118 13.70 3.59 14.33
C ASP A 118 12.40 2.86 14.75
N THR A 119 11.52 2.54 13.79
CA THR A 119 10.31 1.72 14.00
C THR A 119 10.64 0.23 14.19
N ASP A 120 9.68 -0.56 14.67
CA ASP A 120 9.76 -2.00 14.79
C ASP A 120 9.07 -2.78 13.65
N VAL A 121 8.42 -2.10 12.70
CA VAL A 121 7.71 -2.76 11.59
C VAL A 121 7.59 -1.94 10.30
N GLU A 122 7.70 -2.60 9.17
CA GLU A 122 7.45 -2.02 7.84
C GLU A 122 6.74 -3.05 6.94
N ILE A 123 5.82 -2.59 6.09
CA ILE A 123 5.13 -3.44 5.11
C ILE A 123 5.17 -2.80 3.72
N GLU A 124 5.61 -3.57 2.73
CA GLU A 124 5.39 -3.24 1.33
C GLU A 124 4.36 -4.19 0.70
N ALA A 125 3.72 -3.73 -0.38
CA ALA A 125 2.60 -4.44 -0.95
C ALA A 125 2.53 -4.31 -2.49
N ILE A 126 1.99 -5.34 -3.12
CA ILE A 126 1.70 -5.36 -4.55
C ILE A 126 0.24 -5.78 -4.72
N ALA A 127 -0.51 -5.04 -5.54
CA ALA A 127 -1.93 -5.28 -5.79
C ALA A 127 -2.26 -5.29 -7.30
N HIS A 128 -3.21 -6.13 -7.71
CA HIS A 128 -3.63 -6.23 -9.11
C HIS A 128 -4.94 -5.47 -9.36
N PHE A 129 -5.16 -4.99 -10.58
CA PHE A 129 -6.49 -4.52 -10.96
C PHE A 129 -7.43 -5.72 -11.20
N PRO A 130 -8.69 -5.66 -10.74
CA PRO A 130 -9.69 -6.63 -11.16
C PRO A 130 -9.93 -6.50 -12.68
N SER A 131 -10.25 -7.60 -13.36
CA SER A 131 -10.39 -7.62 -14.83
C SER A 131 -11.42 -6.63 -15.38
N SER A 132 -12.41 -6.24 -14.57
CA SER A 132 -13.42 -5.22 -14.90
C SER A 132 -12.89 -3.78 -14.83
N HIS A 133 -11.80 -3.52 -14.10
CA HIS A 133 -11.23 -2.19 -13.89
C HIS A 133 -10.33 -1.70 -15.03
N LEU A 134 -9.85 -2.61 -15.89
CA LEU A 134 -9.05 -2.26 -17.06
C LEU A 134 -9.80 -1.35 -18.04
N TRP A 135 -11.14 -1.48 -18.11
CA TRP A 135 -11.99 -0.63 -18.93
C TRP A 135 -12.06 0.82 -18.41
N TRP A 136 -12.03 1.01 -17.09
CA TRP A 136 -12.08 2.34 -16.46
C TRP A 136 -10.78 3.14 -16.70
N LEU A 137 -9.62 2.48 -16.62
CA LEU A 137 -8.34 3.11 -16.93
C LEU A 137 -8.26 3.55 -18.41
N ILE A 138 -8.80 2.73 -19.33
CA ILE A 138 -8.86 3.06 -20.76
C ILE A 138 -9.77 4.28 -20.99
N GLU A 139 -10.95 4.34 -20.36
CA GLU A 139 -11.87 5.47 -20.51
C GLU A 139 -11.30 6.79 -20.00
N ILE A 140 -10.64 6.79 -18.83
CA ILE A 140 -10.03 8.00 -18.26
C ILE A 140 -8.90 8.54 -19.14
N ASP A 141 -8.03 7.67 -19.63
CA ASP A 141 -6.98 8.09 -20.56
C ASP A 141 -7.59 8.66 -21.85
N THR A 142 -8.67 8.07 -22.34
CA THR A 142 -9.38 8.56 -23.54
C THR A 142 -10.02 9.93 -23.30
N LEU A 143 -10.60 10.17 -22.12
CA LEU A 143 -11.17 11.47 -21.72
C LEU A 143 -10.09 12.54 -21.54
N ASN A 144 -8.97 12.22 -20.90
CA ASN A 144 -7.87 13.15 -20.68
C ASN A 144 -7.14 13.52 -21.98
N ILE A 145 -7.02 12.60 -22.95
CA ILE A 145 -6.49 12.91 -24.29
C ILE A 145 -7.41 13.90 -25.03
N LYS A 146 -8.73 13.79 -24.87
CA LYS A 146 -9.67 14.74 -25.49
C LYS A 146 -9.60 16.14 -24.87
N GLN A 147 -9.34 16.25 -23.56
CA GLN A 147 -9.22 17.55 -22.89
C GLN A 147 -7.89 18.27 -23.14
N ARG A 148 -6.81 17.57 -23.52
CA ARG A 148 -5.52 18.20 -23.91
C ARG A 148 -5.47 18.75 -25.34
N LYS A 149 -6.55 18.58 -26.12
CA LYS A 149 -6.63 19.03 -27.53
C LYS A 149 -7.30 20.39 -27.73
N TYR A 150 -7.58 21.14 -26.65
CA TYR A 150 -8.12 22.48 -26.68
C TYR A 150 -7.33 23.41 -25.76
#